data_AF-A0A1B6FT41-F1
#
_entry.id   AF-A0A1B6FT41-F1
#
_cell.length_a   1.000
_cell.length_b   1.000
_cell.length_c   1.000
_cell.angle_alpha   90.00
_cell.angle_beta   90.00
_cell.angle_gamma   90.00
#
_symmetry.space_group_name_H-M   'P 1'
#
loop_
_entity.id
_entity.type
_entity.pdbx_description
1 polymer ?
#
loop_
_entity_poly.entity_id
_entity_poly.type
_entity_poly.pdbx_seq_one_letter_code
_entity_poly.pdbx_strand_id
1 'polypeptide(L)'
;IWMLMVKAMELGDDGRFIRNYIVEAMWADVAVKSKKLGAENYSMARAQTKILGDQFQAALITYDEGLLCDDKVLASALWRRFFEKNCNDPRNLETMVKYVRMQIKYLDNMTEEDFRKRNIMWQSIEKT
;
A
#
# COMPACT_ATOMS: atom_id res chain seq x y z
N ILE A 1 -1.56 -1.41 3.21
CA ILE A 1 -2.88 -0.93 2.73
C ILE A 1 -3.17 -1.45 1.34
N TRP A 2 -2.40 -1.08 0.30
CA TRP A 2 -2.66 -1.55 -1.07
C TRP A 2 -2.82 -3.08 -1.21
N MET A 3 -1.91 -3.88 -0.66
CA MET A 3 -2.03 -5.35 -0.73
C MET A 3 -3.35 -5.89 -0.12
N LEU A 4 -3.90 -5.23 0.91
CA LEU A 4 -5.21 -5.60 1.48
C LEU A 4 -6.35 -5.22 0.55
N MET A 5 -6.21 -4.13 -0.20
CA MET A 5 -7.19 -3.74 -1.20
C MET A 5 -7.19 -4.71 -2.38
N VAL A 6 -6.02 -5.19 -2.81
CA VAL A 6 -5.90 -6.24 -3.83
C VAL A 6 -6.69 -7.47 -3.41
N LYS A 7 -6.41 -8.00 -2.20
CA LYS A 7 -7.16 -9.15 -1.66
C LYS A 7 -8.66 -8.87 -1.52
N ALA A 8 -9.03 -7.69 -1.02
CA ALA A 8 -10.44 -7.33 -0.87
C ALA A 8 -11.17 -7.39 -2.22
N MET A 9 -10.56 -6.93 -3.32
CA MET A 9 -11.19 -6.92 -4.63
C MET A 9 -11.50 -8.32 -5.19
N GLU A 10 -10.88 -9.39 -4.69
CA GLU A 10 -11.25 -10.77 -5.04
C GLU A 10 -12.64 -11.16 -4.53
N LEU A 11 -13.14 -10.49 -3.49
CA LEU A 11 -14.44 -10.76 -2.84
C LEU A 11 -15.62 -10.08 -3.56
N GLY A 12 -15.42 -9.57 -4.77
CA GLY A 12 -16.47 -8.93 -5.58
C GLY A 12 -17.08 -7.70 -4.90
N ASP A 13 -18.40 -7.68 -4.77
CA ASP A 13 -19.18 -6.54 -4.28
C ASP A 13 -18.88 -6.23 -2.80
N ASP A 14 -18.84 -7.26 -1.96
CA ASP A 14 -18.43 -7.17 -0.56
C ASP A 14 -16.99 -6.64 -0.43
N GLY A 15 -16.13 -7.08 -1.34
CA GLY A 15 -14.77 -6.59 -1.50
C GLY A 15 -14.68 -5.08 -1.70
N ARG A 16 -15.57 -4.51 -2.50
CA ARG A 16 -15.62 -3.06 -2.73
C ARG A 16 -15.96 -2.29 -1.46
N PHE A 17 -16.86 -2.81 -0.62
CA PHE A 17 -17.17 -2.21 0.68
C PHE A 17 -15.97 -2.26 1.62
N ILE A 18 -15.30 -3.42 1.71
CA ILE A 18 -14.10 -3.58 2.57
C ILE A 18 -12.99 -2.62 2.11
N ARG A 19 -12.71 -2.56 0.80
CA ARG A 19 -11.72 -1.64 0.23
C ARG A 19 -12.04 -0.18 0.58
N ASN A 20 -13.29 0.24 0.39
CA ASN A 20 -13.70 1.62 0.70
C ASN A 20 -13.48 1.93 2.19
N TYR A 21 -13.86 1.00 3.07
CA TYR A 21 -13.65 1.17 4.51
C TYR A 21 -12.16 1.26 4.89
N ILE A 22 -11.29 0.47 4.26
CA ILE A 22 -9.83 0.55 4.45
C ILE A 22 -9.31 1.94 4.06
N VAL A 23 -9.76 2.48 2.93
CA VAL A 23 -9.35 3.80 2.43
C VAL A 23 -9.88 4.91 3.34
N GLU A 24 -11.14 4.81 3.77
CA GLU A 24 -11.75 5.77 4.70
C GLU A 24 -11.02 5.77 6.05
N ALA A 25 -10.75 4.60 6.62
CA ALA A 25 -9.99 4.48 7.86
C ALA A 25 -8.58 5.08 7.73
N MET A 26 -7.90 4.84 6.61
CA MET A 26 -6.60 5.45 6.33
C MET A 26 -6.67 6.98 6.32
N TRP A 27 -7.66 7.55 5.63
CA TRP A 27 -7.82 9.02 5.56
C TRP A 27 -8.26 9.63 6.88
N ALA A 28 -9.07 8.92 7.68
CA ALA A 28 -9.40 9.32 9.04
C ALA A 28 -8.13 9.42 9.91
N ASP A 29 -7.23 8.43 9.82
CA ASP A 29 -5.95 8.46 10.52
C ASP A 29 -5.05 9.62 10.07
N VAL A 30 -4.98 9.89 8.76
CA VAL A 30 -4.24 11.05 8.21
C VAL A 30 -4.84 12.35 8.75
N ALA A 31 -6.16 12.50 8.80
CA ALA A 31 -6.81 13.68 9.32
C ALA A 31 -6.53 13.89 10.83
N VAL A 32 -6.54 12.81 11.62
CA VAL A 32 -6.18 12.85 13.05
C VAL A 32 -4.71 13.28 13.22
N LYS A 33 -3.79 12.71 12.43
CA LYS A 33 -2.36 13.07 12.48
C LYS A 33 -2.12 14.51 12.03
N SER A 34 -2.81 14.97 10.98
CA SER A 34 -2.73 16.34 10.48
C SER A 34 -3.11 17.36 11.54
N LYS A 35 -4.12 17.08 12.39
CA LYS A 35 -4.53 17.98 13.48
C LYS A 35 -3.45 18.17 14.55
N LYS A 36 -2.50 17.24 14.68
CA LYS A 36 -1.38 17.34 15.64
C LYS A 36 -0.29 18.33 15.22
N LEU A 37 -0.33 18.84 13.98
CA LEU A 37 0.68 19.77 13.45
C LEU A 37 0.50 21.22 13.93
N GLY A 38 -0.50 21.51 14.77
CA GLY A 38 -0.78 22.86 15.27
C GLY A 38 -1.72 23.66 14.37
N ALA A 39 -2.46 24.60 14.96
CA ALA A 39 -3.48 25.39 14.26
C ALA A 39 -2.86 26.34 13.22
N GLU A 40 -1.64 26.85 13.45
CA GLU A 40 -0.92 27.69 12.48
C GLU A 40 -0.60 26.97 11.16
N ASN A 41 -0.52 25.64 11.16
CA ASN A 41 -0.12 24.85 10.01
C ASN A 41 -1.31 24.28 9.21
N TYR A 42 -2.55 24.66 9.52
CA TYR A 42 -3.75 24.01 8.96
C TYR A 42 -3.85 24.09 7.43
N SER A 43 -3.53 25.26 6.86
CA SER A 43 -3.55 25.49 5.41
C SER A 43 -2.50 24.64 4.69
N MET A 44 -1.27 24.61 5.22
CA MET A 44 -0.17 23.81 4.72
C MET A 44 -0.46 22.31 4.84
N ALA A 45 -0.99 21.87 5.97
CA ALA A 45 -1.33 20.48 6.21
C ALA A 45 -2.43 19.97 5.26
N ARG A 46 -3.42 20.83 4.95
CA ARG A 46 -4.45 20.54 3.94
C ARG A 46 -3.84 20.41 2.54
N ALA A 47 -2.93 21.31 2.16
CA ALA A 47 -2.24 21.23 0.88
C ALA A 47 -1.41 19.94 0.78
N GLN A 48 -0.68 19.59 1.84
CA GLN A 48 0.11 18.36 1.89
C GLN A 48 -0.76 17.10 1.85
N THR A 49 -1.94 17.13 2.47
CA THR A 49 -2.90 16.01 2.41
C THR A 49 -3.41 15.80 0.99
N LYS A 50 -3.66 16.88 0.24
CA LYS A 50 -4.02 16.78 -1.19
C LYS A 50 -2.89 16.13 -1.99
N ILE A 51 -1.65 16.60 -1.81
CA ILE A 51 -0.47 16.00 -2.45
C ILE A 51 -0.36 14.52 -2.10
N LEU A 52 -0.55 14.16 -0.83
CA LEU A 52 -0.53 12.76 -0.38
C LEU A 52 -1.62 11.93 -1.07
N GLY A 53 -2.79 12.51 -1.31
CA GLY A 53 -3.88 11.91 -2.08
C GLY A 53 -3.49 11.58 -3.51
N ASP A 54 -2.96 12.57 -4.23
CA ASP A 54 -2.50 12.39 -5.61
C ASP A 54 -1.39 11.32 -5.69
N GLN A 55 -0.46 11.39 -4.73
CA GLN A 55 0.64 10.44 -4.58
C GLN A 55 0.16 9.02 -4.21
N PHE A 56 -0.93 8.89 -3.46
CA PHE A 56 -1.52 7.60 -3.14
C PHE A 56 -2.17 6.99 -4.38
N GLN A 57 -3.00 7.75 -5.11
CA GLN A 57 -3.66 7.28 -6.34
C GLN A 57 -2.64 6.84 -7.40
N ALA A 58 -1.60 7.64 -7.63
CA ALA A 58 -0.53 7.27 -8.55
C ALA A 58 0.17 5.97 -8.13
N ALA A 59 0.44 5.80 -6.82
CA ALA A 59 1.05 4.58 -6.30
C ALA A 59 0.18 3.35 -6.57
N LEU A 60 -1.15 3.43 -6.35
CA LEU A 60 -2.07 2.32 -6.61
C LEU A 60 -1.96 1.81 -8.05
N ILE A 61 -2.06 2.73 -9.02
CA ILE A 61 -1.99 2.40 -10.44
C ILE A 61 -0.65 1.73 -10.77
N THR A 62 0.47 2.30 -10.30
CA THR A 62 1.80 1.76 -10.59
C THR A 62 2.07 0.42 -9.92
N TYR A 63 1.49 0.18 -8.75
CA TYR A 63 1.64 -1.10 -8.05
C TYR A 63 0.79 -2.18 -8.68
N ASP A 64 -0.45 -1.87 -9.09
CA ASP A 64 -1.30 -2.79 -9.85
C ASP A 64 -0.64 -3.17 -11.18
N GLU A 65 -0.09 -2.19 -11.91
CA GLU A 65 0.66 -2.44 -13.15
C GLU A 65 1.87 -3.36 -12.90
N GLY A 66 2.68 -3.07 -11.87
CA GLY A 66 3.82 -3.91 -11.50
C GLY A 66 3.42 -5.32 -11.06
N LEU A 67 2.30 -5.44 -10.34
CA LEU A 67 1.79 -6.73 -9.90
C LEU A 67 1.32 -7.58 -11.07
N LEU A 68 0.62 -6.98 -12.04
CA LEU A 68 0.04 -7.69 -13.19
C LEU A 68 1.03 -7.94 -14.33
N CYS A 69 2.12 -7.17 -14.42
CA CYS A 69 3.09 -7.25 -15.51
C CYS A 69 4.32 -8.10 -15.14
N ASP A 70 5.40 -7.47 -14.67
CA ASP A 70 6.65 -8.15 -14.31
C ASP A 70 7.38 -7.47 -13.15
N ASP A 71 8.42 -8.14 -12.65
CA ASP A 71 9.20 -7.67 -11.52
C ASP A 71 10.04 -6.42 -11.81
N LYS A 72 10.37 -6.12 -13.07
CA LYS A 72 11.08 -4.88 -13.42
C LYS A 72 10.16 -3.68 -13.29
N VAL A 73 8.90 -3.82 -13.71
CA VAL A 73 7.87 -2.78 -13.55
C VAL A 73 7.58 -2.56 -12.06
N LEU A 74 7.41 -3.63 -11.29
CA LEU A 74 7.21 -3.54 -9.84
C LEU A 74 8.43 -2.91 -9.13
N ALA A 75 9.65 -3.34 -9.48
CA ALA A 75 10.88 -2.76 -8.97
C ALA A 75 10.96 -1.25 -9.28
N SER A 76 10.61 -0.83 -10.50
CA SER A 76 10.59 0.57 -10.88
C SER A 76 9.59 1.40 -10.05
N ALA A 77 8.41 0.86 -9.77
CA ALA A 77 7.42 1.51 -8.91
C ALA A 77 7.92 1.65 -7.46
N LEU A 78 8.48 0.58 -6.90
CA LEU A 78 9.03 0.55 -5.54
C LEU A 78 10.25 1.47 -5.40
N TRP A 79 11.15 1.47 -6.38
CA TRP A 79 12.33 2.33 -6.43
C TRP A 79 11.97 3.82 -6.45
N ARG A 80 10.99 4.21 -7.26
CA ARG A 80 10.51 5.60 -7.29
C ARG A 80 9.90 6.02 -5.96
N ARG A 81 9.21 5.11 -5.27
CA ARG A 81 8.40 5.44 -4.10
C ARG A 81 9.12 5.32 -2.76
N PHE A 82 9.83 4.22 -2.53
CA PHE A 82 10.47 3.92 -1.25
C PHE A 82 11.93 4.34 -1.21
N PHE A 83 12.57 4.41 -2.37
CA PHE A 83 13.97 4.77 -2.49
C PHE A 83 14.14 6.18 -3.08
N GLU A 84 13.06 6.91 -3.37
CA GLU A 84 13.12 8.25 -3.95
C GLU A 84 13.98 8.31 -5.22
N LYS A 85 13.96 7.24 -6.03
CA LYS A 85 14.84 7.07 -7.21
C LYS A 85 16.33 6.98 -6.89
N ASN A 86 16.68 6.61 -5.67
CA ASN A 86 18.05 6.44 -5.21
C ASN A 86 18.19 5.22 -4.29
N CYS A 87 18.76 4.14 -4.83
CA CYS A 87 18.97 2.90 -4.08
C CYS A 87 20.45 2.55 -4.10
N ASN A 88 21.12 2.75 -2.97
CA ASN A 88 22.56 2.50 -2.84
C ASN A 88 22.91 1.02 -3.02
N ASP A 89 22.03 0.12 -2.60
CA ASP A 89 22.20 -1.33 -2.75
C ASP A 89 20.98 -1.94 -3.48
N PRO A 90 21.12 -2.33 -4.76
CA PRO A 90 20.05 -2.94 -5.54
C PRO A 90 19.43 -4.18 -4.90
N ARG A 91 20.15 -4.88 -4.00
CA ARG A 91 19.63 -6.04 -3.27
C ARG A 91 18.45 -5.65 -2.37
N ASN A 92 18.45 -4.44 -1.81
CA ASN A 92 17.32 -3.95 -1.01
C ASN A 92 16.05 -3.82 -1.86
N LEU A 93 16.19 -3.38 -3.12
CA LEU A 93 15.06 -3.29 -4.03
C LEU A 93 14.57 -4.69 -4.43
N GLU A 94 15.49 -5.62 -4.72
CA GLU A 94 15.16 -7.02 -5.01
C GLU A 94 14.40 -7.66 -3.84
N THR A 95 14.90 -7.53 -2.61
CA THR A 95 14.24 -8.02 -1.39
C THR A 95 12.83 -7.43 -1.25
N MET A 96 12.66 -6.14 -1.55
CA MET A 96 11.34 -5.51 -1.48
C MET A 96 10.36 -6.08 -2.52
N VAL A 97 10.82 -6.34 -3.75
CA VAL A 97 10.01 -6.99 -4.79
C VAL A 97 9.61 -8.40 -4.36
N LYS A 98 10.57 -9.20 -3.89
CA LYS A 98 10.31 -10.56 -3.38
C LYS A 98 9.31 -10.54 -2.24
N TYR A 99 9.46 -9.61 -1.30
CA TYR A 99 8.54 -9.43 -0.18
C TYR A 99 7.12 -9.14 -0.67
N VAL A 100 6.93 -8.19 -1.58
CA VAL A 100 5.60 -7.87 -2.12
C VAL A 100 4.98 -9.09 -2.80
N ARG A 101 5.74 -9.81 -3.64
CA ARG A 101 5.25 -11.03 -4.32
C ARG A 101 4.86 -12.12 -3.34
N MET A 102 5.70 -12.39 -2.36
CA MET A 102 5.43 -13.38 -1.31
C MET A 102 4.19 -13.02 -0.51
N GLN A 103 4.06 -11.75 -0.10
CA GLN A 103 2.97 -11.30 0.74
C GLN A 103 1.64 -11.27 -0.03
N ILE A 104 1.63 -10.87 -1.30
CA ILE A 104 0.45 -10.99 -2.17
C ILE A 104 0.06 -12.46 -2.31
N LYS A 105 0.99 -13.35 -2.65
CA LYS A 105 0.72 -14.79 -2.74
C LYS A 105 0.13 -15.36 -1.45
N TYR A 106 0.63 -14.93 -0.28
CA TYR A 106 0.06 -15.32 1.01
C TYR A 106 -1.39 -14.83 1.16
N LEU A 107 -1.68 -13.58 0.79
CA LEU A 107 -3.02 -13.01 0.85
C LEU A 107 -3.98 -13.70 -0.13
N ASP A 108 -3.54 -13.98 -1.35
CA ASP A 108 -4.35 -14.65 -2.37
C ASP A 108 -4.81 -16.04 -1.90
N ASN A 109 -3.91 -16.78 -1.24
CA ASN A 109 -4.20 -18.10 -0.67
C ASN A 109 -5.01 -18.06 0.65
N MET A 110 -5.27 -16.87 1.20
CA MET A 110 -6.05 -16.69 2.42
C MET A 110 -7.54 -16.90 2.15
N THR A 111 -8.22 -17.61 3.04
CA THR A 111 -9.68 -17.74 2.97
C THR A 111 -10.36 -16.40 3.22
N GLU A 112 -11.56 -16.22 2.68
CA GLU A 112 -12.37 -15.03 2.95
C GLU A 112 -12.66 -14.88 4.45
N GLU A 113 -12.93 -16.00 5.13
CA GLU A 113 -13.20 -16.03 6.57
C GLU A 113 -12.02 -15.48 7.37
N ASP A 114 -10.81 -15.97 7.10
CA ASP A 114 -9.60 -15.51 7.78
C ASP A 114 -9.33 -14.02 7.49
N PHE A 115 -9.53 -13.60 6.23
CA PHE A 115 -9.33 -12.22 5.82
C PHE A 115 -10.30 -11.28 6.56
N ARG A 116 -11.58 -11.64 6.67
CA ARG A 116 -12.60 -10.89 7.42
C ARG A 116 -12.32 -10.86 8.92
N LYS A 117 -11.80 -11.97 9.48
CA LYS A 117 -11.33 -12.06 10.87
C LYS A 117 -10.06 -11.24 11.14
N ARG A 118 -9.45 -10.63 10.10
CA ARG A 118 -8.21 -9.85 10.17
C ARG A 118 -7.02 -10.66 10.68
N ASN A 119 -7.01 -11.98 10.47
CA ASN A 119 -5.93 -12.87 10.90
C ASN A 119 -4.76 -12.85 9.92
N ILE A 120 -4.26 -11.65 9.59
CA ILE A 120 -3.26 -11.44 8.54
C ILE A 120 -1.88 -11.45 9.18
N MET A 121 -1.05 -12.43 8.80
CA MET A 121 0.35 -12.46 9.19
C MET A 121 1.22 -11.77 8.13
N TRP A 122 1.84 -10.66 8.53
CA TRP A 122 2.86 -10.00 7.72
C TRP A 122 4.20 -10.69 7.94
N GLN A 123 4.76 -11.25 6.88
CA GLN A 123 6.04 -11.96 6.96
C GLN A 123 7.19 -10.98 7.22
N SER A 124 8.30 -11.48 7.78
CA SER A 124 9.51 -10.68 7.94
C SER A 124 10.20 -10.51 6.59
N ILE A 125 10.61 -9.28 6.28
CA ILE A 125 11.41 -8.94 5.09
C ILE A 125 12.74 -9.71 5.09
N GLU A 126 13.36 -9.92 6.25
CA GLU A 126 14.66 -10.61 6.37
C GLU A 126 14.61 -12.10 6.05
N LYS A 127 13.42 -12.70 6.00
CA LYS A 127 13.21 -14.13 5.70
C LYS A 127 12.85 -14.38 4.23
N THR A 128 12.96 -13.37 3.37
CA THR A 128 12.56 -13.41 1.95
C THR A 128 13.76 -13.36 1.03
#